data_AF-A0A8S3GRS5-F1
#
_entry.id   AF-A0A8S3GRS5-F1
#
_cell.length_a   1.000
_cell.length_b   1.000
_cell.length_c   1.000
_cell.angle_alpha   90.00
_cell.angle_beta   90.00
_cell.angle_gamma   90.00
#
_symmetry.space_group_name_H-M   'P 1'
#
loop_
_entity.id
_entity.type
_entity.pdbx_description
1 polymer ?
#
loop_
_entity_poly.entity_id
_entity_poly.type
_entity_poly.pdbx_seq_one_letter_code
_entity_poly.pdbx_strand_id
1 'polypeptide(L)'
;LNIWASHLRKFHQEIQQLTDLASIFDINIPEHKAVKLCRREMRPLKQLWDLIYLIRSRIHEWTKTPWKQVNIESIDQELRQTYLNKELRSLAKECNQWNAYHGIEKDVKNLVASLRSVGEFRNNAIRSRHWDELMKETGVQIHMTNETSLQDLLVLNLHKYEEEVKNIVDKAAKEQGMEKILYDLENTW
;
A
#
# COMPACT_ATOMS: atom_id res chain seq x y z
N LEU A 1 3.57 -16.36 -13.75
CA LEU A 1 2.49 -17.26 -13.24
C LEU A 1 1.73 -17.98 -14.36
N ASN A 2 1.24 -17.28 -15.39
CA ASN A 2 0.47 -17.94 -16.46
C ASN A 2 1.25 -19.02 -17.21
N ILE A 3 2.54 -18.81 -17.47
CA ILE A 3 3.45 -19.79 -18.09
C ILE A 3 3.67 -21.00 -17.15
N TRP A 4 3.87 -20.75 -15.86
CA TRP A 4 4.01 -21.82 -14.87
C TRP A 4 2.71 -22.64 -14.72
N ALA A 5 1.55 -22.00 -14.78
CA ALA A 5 0.25 -22.67 -14.76
C ALA A 5 -0.03 -23.50 -16.03
N SER A 6 0.57 -23.14 -17.18
CA SER A 6 0.48 -23.97 -18.40
C SER A 6 1.42 -25.17 -18.35
N HIS A 7 2.65 -24.97 -17.85
CA HIS A 7 3.59 -26.07 -17.62
C HIS A 7 3.06 -27.08 -16.59
N LEU A 8 2.49 -26.61 -15.48
CA LEU A 8 1.89 -27.49 -14.46
C LEU A 8 0.72 -28.32 -15.03
N ARG A 9 -0.06 -27.75 -15.96
CA ARG A 9 -1.13 -28.47 -16.67
C ARG A 9 -0.59 -29.58 -17.57
N LYS A 10 0.49 -29.33 -18.31
CA LYS A 10 1.15 -30.33 -19.16
C LYS A 10 1.71 -31.48 -18.31
N PHE A 11 2.47 -31.17 -17.26
CA PHE A 11 2.96 -32.18 -16.31
C PHE A 11 1.84 -33.01 -15.68
N HIS A 12 0.70 -32.39 -15.37
CA HIS A 12 -0.45 -33.12 -14.85
C HIS A 12 -1.06 -34.07 -15.88
N GLN A 13 -1.17 -33.67 -17.15
CA GLN A 13 -1.63 -34.54 -18.24
C GLN A 13 -0.69 -35.73 -18.44
N GLU A 14 0.62 -35.49 -18.42
CA GLU A 14 1.63 -36.55 -18.51
C GLU A 14 1.52 -37.54 -17.32
N ILE A 15 1.38 -37.02 -16.09
CA ILE A 15 1.18 -37.87 -14.90
C ILE A 15 -0.12 -38.67 -14.99
N GLN A 16 -1.20 -38.07 -15.51
CA GLN A 16 -2.48 -38.76 -15.69
C GLN A 16 -2.33 -39.90 -16.71
N GLN A 17 -1.69 -39.64 -17.85
CA GLN A 17 -1.42 -40.68 -18.87
C GLN A 17 -0.56 -41.82 -18.31
N LEU A 18 0.49 -41.50 -17.55
CA LEU A 18 1.32 -42.51 -16.89
C LEU A 18 0.53 -43.30 -15.85
N THR A 19 -0.40 -42.66 -15.15
CA THR A 19 -1.31 -43.31 -14.19
C THR A 19 -2.26 -44.28 -14.86
N ASP A 20 -2.89 -43.84 -15.95
CA ASP A 20 -3.80 -44.67 -16.72
C ASP A 20 -3.07 -45.88 -17.34
N LEU A 21 -1.84 -45.69 -17.84
CA LEU A 21 -1.00 -46.76 -18.37
C LEU A 21 -0.57 -47.75 -17.29
N ALA A 22 -0.08 -47.29 -16.14
CA ALA A 22 0.35 -48.18 -15.06
C ALA A 22 -0.82 -48.96 -14.44
N SER A 23 -2.02 -48.39 -14.42
CA SER A 23 -3.26 -49.07 -14.01
C SER A 23 -3.55 -50.27 -14.93
N ILE A 24 -3.26 -50.16 -16.23
CA ILE A 24 -3.39 -51.29 -17.18
C ILE A 24 -2.39 -52.41 -16.87
N PHE A 25 -1.24 -52.08 -16.28
CA PHE A 25 -0.18 -53.04 -15.94
C PHE A 25 -0.16 -53.47 -14.46
N ASP A 26 -1.18 -53.10 -13.67
CA ASP A 26 -1.23 -53.31 -12.20
C ASP A 26 0.02 -52.80 -11.45
N ILE A 27 0.66 -51.76 -11.96
CA ILE A 27 1.83 -51.13 -11.36
C ILE A 27 1.37 -50.04 -10.39
N ASN A 28 1.71 -50.17 -9.11
CA ASN A 28 1.40 -49.16 -8.11
C ASN A 28 2.32 -47.93 -8.26
N ILE A 29 1.76 -46.79 -8.68
CA ILE A 29 2.52 -45.55 -8.85
C ILE A 29 2.58 -44.77 -7.53
N PRO A 30 3.77 -44.28 -7.13
CA PRO A 30 3.91 -43.36 -6.01
C PRO A 30 3.08 -42.08 -6.18
N GLU A 31 2.34 -41.68 -5.16
CA GLU A 31 1.53 -40.47 -5.22
C GLU A 31 2.40 -39.20 -5.40
N HIS A 32 2.15 -38.43 -6.46
CA HIS A 32 2.82 -37.16 -6.73
C HIS A 32 2.29 -36.00 -5.86
N LYS A 33 2.54 -36.07 -4.55
CA LYS A 33 2.06 -35.09 -3.56
C LYS A 33 2.47 -33.64 -3.87
N ALA A 34 3.68 -33.44 -4.40
CA ALA A 34 4.19 -32.11 -4.77
C ALA A 34 3.35 -31.46 -5.90
N VAL A 35 2.94 -32.22 -6.92
CA VAL A 35 2.14 -31.68 -8.04
C VAL A 35 0.73 -31.31 -7.60
N LYS A 36 0.12 -32.12 -6.72
CA LYS A 36 -1.16 -31.81 -6.10
C LYS A 36 -1.07 -30.53 -5.24
N LEU A 37 0.00 -30.38 -4.46
CA LEU A 37 0.24 -29.18 -3.66
C LEU A 37 0.41 -27.93 -4.53
N CYS A 38 1.28 -27.97 -5.54
CA CYS A 38 1.49 -26.85 -6.45
C CYS A 38 0.19 -26.44 -7.16
N ARG A 39 -0.67 -27.39 -7.53
CA ARG A 39 -1.97 -27.10 -8.15
C ARG A 39 -2.91 -26.39 -7.17
N ARG A 40 -2.95 -26.82 -5.91
CA ARG A 40 -3.77 -26.21 -4.87
C ARG A 40 -3.33 -24.77 -4.60
N GLU A 41 -2.03 -24.51 -4.57
CA GLU A 41 -1.46 -23.19 -4.26
C GLU A 41 -1.45 -22.22 -5.46
N MET A 42 -1.48 -22.73 -6.70
CA MET A 42 -1.40 -21.90 -7.90
C MET A 42 -2.54 -20.87 -8.01
N ARG A 43 -3.76 -21.25 -7.61
CA ARG A 43 -4.94 -20.37 -7.69
C ARG A 43 -4.84 -19.19 -6.73
N PRO A 44 -4.67 -19.39 -5.40
CA PRO A 44 -4.49 -18.28 -4.47
C PRO A 44 -3.26 -17.42 -4.80
N LEU A 45 -2.17 -18.04 -5.28
CA LEU A 45 -0.98 -17.29 -5.68
C LEU A 45 -1.26 -16.35 -6.85
N LYS A 46 -2.02 -16.80 -7.86
CA LYS A 46 -2.43 -15.93 -8.97
C LYS A 46 -3.32 -14.79 -8.49
N GLN A 47 -4.30 -15.07 -7.63
CA GLN A 47 -5.19 -14.05 -7.07
C GLN A 47 -4.43 -13.01 -6.26
N LEU A 48 -3.47 -13.43 -5.43
CA LEU A 48 -2.62 -12.52 -4.68
C LEU A 48 -1.81 -11.60 -5.60
N TRP A 49 -1.17 -12.14 -6.62
CA TRP A 49 -0.36 -11.32 -7.54
C TRP A 49 -1.21 -10.38 -8.39
N ASP A 50 -2.42 -10.79 -8.78
CA ASP A 50 -3.36 -9.90 -9.48
C ASP A 50 -3.79 -8.75 -8.58
N LEU A 51 -4.08 -9.04 -7.31
CA LEU A 51 -4.41 -8.01 -6.32
C LEU A 51 -3.24 -7.06 -6.07
N ILE A 52 -2.01 -7.58 -5.93
CA ILE A 52 -0.79 -6.76 -5.81
C ILE A 52 -0.64 -5.84 -7.02
N TYR A 53 -0.82 -6.37 -8.23
CA TYR A 53 -0.72 -5.59 -9.46
C TYR A 53 -1.80 -4.49 -9.52
N LEU A 54 -3.05 -4.82 -9.16
CA LEU A 54 -4.15 -3.86 -9.09
C LEU A 54 -3.84 -2.73 -8.12
N ILE A 55 -3.47 -3.06 -6.87
CA ILE A 55 -3.14 -2.08 -5.83
C ILE A 55 -2.00 -1.18 -6.30
N ARG A 56 -0.91 -1.76 -6.83
CA ARG A 56 0.23 -0.97 -7.31
C ARG A 56 -0.13 -0.06 -8.47
N SER A 57 -1.00 -0.52 -9.37
CA SER A 57 -1.49 0.30 -10.49
C SER A 57 -2.32 1.48 -9.99
N ARG A 58 -3.22 1.26 -9.01
CA ARG A 58 -4.00 2.32 -8.36
C ARG A 58 -3.12 3.33 -7.63
N ILE A 59 -2.15 2.85 -6.85
CA ILE A 59 -1.17 3.70 -6.19
C ILE A 59 -0.43 4.54 -7.23
N HIS A 60 -0.01 3.93 -8.34
CA HIS A 60 0.66 4.65 -9.42
C HIS A 60 -0.23 5.74 -10.05
N GLU A 61 -1.53 5.48 -10.24
CA GLU A 61 -2.49 6.50 -10.68
C GLU A 61 -2.58 7.66 -9.69
N TRP A 62 -2.71 7.37 -8.40
CA TRP A 62 -2.78 8.41 -7.36
C TRP A 62 -1.48 9.21 -7.26
N THR A 63 -0.32 8.56 -7.41
CA THR A 63 0.99 9.25 -7.33
C THR A 63 1.16 10.34 -8.38
N LYS A 64 0.48 10.22 -9.55
CA LYS A 64 0.50 11.22 -10.62
C LYS A 64 -0.37 12.43 -10.34
N THR A 65 -1.33 12.32 -9.43
CA THR A 65 -2.25 13.42 -9.13
C THR A 65 -1.57 14.48 -8.25
N PRO A 66 -1.79 15.79 -8.50
CA PRO A 66 -1.26 16.86 -7.67
C PRO A 66 -1.74 16.73 -6.24
N TRP A 67 -0.85 16.81 -5.25
CA TRP A 67 -1.17 16.46 -3.86
C TRP A 67 -2.32 17.27 -3.26
N LYS A 68 -2.60 18.49 -3.75
CA LYS A 68 -3.72 19.35 -3.32
C LYS A 68 -5.09 18.90 -3.85
N GLN A 69 -5.12 18.20 -4.99
CA GLN A 69 -6.36 17.73 -5.64
C GLN A 69 -6.73 16.31 -5.22
N VAL A 70 -5.81 15.59 -4.56
CA VAL A 70 -6.04 14.22 -4.07
C VAL A 70 -7.19 14.17 -3.07
N ASN A 71 -8.13 13.25 -3.23
CA ASN A 71 -9.08 12.97 -2.15
C ASN A 71 -8.47 11.93 -1.20
N ILE A 72 -7.79 12.41 -0.16
CA ILE A 72 -7.08 11.57 0.82
C ILE A 72 -8.04 10.65 1.55
N GLU A 73 -9.23 11.14 1.91
CA GLU A 73 -10.26 10.38 2.62
C GLU A 73 -10.83 9.25 1.75
N SER A 74 -11.10 9.54 0.48
CA SER A 74 -11.55 8.51 -0.47
C SER A 74 -10.51 7.42 -0.68
N ILE A 75 -9.23 7.79 -0.79
CA ILE A 75 -8.14 6.83 -0.98
C ILE A 75 -7.93 6.00 0.29
N ASP A 76 -7.91 6.63 1.47
CA ASP A 76 -7.81 5.93 2.76
C ASP A 76 -8.94 4.92 2.93
N GLN A 77 -10.18 5.33 2.60
CA GLN A 77 -11.33 4.45 2.64
C GLN A 77 -11.18 3.27 1.68
N GLU A 78 -10.73 3.49 0.44
CA GLU A 78 -10.53 2.41 -0.53
C GLU A 78 -9.45 1.43 -0.04
N LEU A 79 -8.31 1.94 0.44
CA LEU A 79 -7.21 1.15 1.00
C LEU A 79 -7.63 0.30 2.21
N ARG A 80 -8.36 0.89 3.16
CA ARG A 80 -8.80 0.20 4.38
C ARG A 80 -9.97 -0.74 4.13
N GLN A 81 -11.05 -0.26 3.51
CA GLN A 81 -12.30 -1.01 3.40
C GLN A 81 -12.25 -2.07 2.31
N THR A 82 -11.65 -1.76 1.15
CA THR A 82 -11.61 -2.68 0.02
C THR A 82 -10.41 -3.60 0.13
N TYR A 83 -9.19 -3.06 0.23
CA TYR A 83 -8.00 -3.90 0.15
C TYR A 83 -7.66 -4.60 1.47
N LEU A 84 -7.56 -3.90 2.60
CA LEU A 84 -7.22 -4.53 3.89
C LEU A 84 -8.36 -5.39 4.44
N ASN A 85 -9.58 -4.86 4.52
CA ASN A 85 -10.67 -5.51 5.25
C ASN A 85 -11.45 -6.57 4.44
N LYS A 86 -11.43 -6.50 3.11
CA LYS A 86 -12.14 -7.47 2.24
C LYS A 86 -11.17 -8.35 1.47
N GLU A 87 -10.43 -7.79 0.51
CA GLU A 87 -9.63 -8.57 -0.45
C GLU A 87 -8.49 -9.33 0.25
N LEU A 88 -7.58 -8.63 0.95
CA LEU A 88 -6.47 -9.27 1.66
C LEU A 88 -6.94 -10.17 2.80
N ARG A 89 -8.01 -9.80 3.50
CA ARG A 89 -8.55 -10.65 4.57
C ARG A 89 -9.15 -11.96 4.03
N SER A 90 -9.78 -11.91 2.86
CA SER A 90 -10.30 -13.11 2.20
C SER A 90 -9.18 -14.07 1.78
N LEU A 91 -8.06 -13.52 1.31
CA LEU A 91 -6.88 -14.28 0.88
C LEU A 91 -5.98 -14.72 2.04
N ALA A 92 -6.14 -14.14 3.24
CA ALA A 92 -5.29 -14.39 4.40
C ALA A 92 -5.19 -15.88 4.76
N LYS A 93 -6.30 -16.63 4.65
CA LYS A 93 -6.35 -18.05 5.02
C LYS A 93 -5.45 -18.93 4.15
N GLU A 94 -5.24 -18.54 2.90
CA GLU A 94 -4.49 -19.33 1.91
C GLU A 94 -3.10 -18.75 1.64
N CYS A 95 -2.91 -17.44 1.86
CA CYS A 95 -1.73 -16.70 1.45
C CYS A 95 -0.87 -16.15 2.60
N ASN A 96 -1.31 -16.23 3.87
CA ASN A 96 -0.57 -15.64 5.01
C ASN A 96 0.85 -16.19 5.17
N GLN A 97 1.12 -17.41 4.73
CA GLN A 97 2.45 -18.02 4.76
C GLN A 97 3.43 -17.40 3.75
N TRP A 98 2.94 -16.57 2.82
CA TRP A 98 3.76 -16.00 1.76
C TRP A 98 4.19 -14.57 2.09
N ASN A 99 5.49 -14.31 1.98
CA ASN A 99 6.07 -12.97 2.18
C ASN A 99 5.43 -11.90 1.27
N ALA A 100 4.96 -12.28 0.08
CA ALA A 100 4.26 -11.38 -0.83
C ALA A 100 2.98 -10.80 -0.20
N TYR A 101 2.25 -11.60 0.60
CA TYR A 101 1.05 -11.16 1.31
C TYR A 101 1.40 -10.14 2.40
N HIS A 102 2.38 -10.45 3.26
CA HIS A 102 2.82 -9.52 4.30
C HIS A 102 3.45 -8.24 3.74
N GLY A 103 4.16 -8.35 2.61
CA GLY A 103 4.72 -7.21 1.89
C GLY A 103 3.64 -6.22 1.46
N ILE A 104 2.62 -6.68 0.73
CA ILE A 104 1.55 -5.79 0.26
C ILE A 104 0.68 -5.26 1.41
N GLU A 105 0.42 -6.08 2.44
CA GLU A 105 -0.31 -5.64 3.62
C GLU A 105 0.42 -4.49 4.34
N LYS A 106 1.74 -4.62 4.49
CA LYS A 106 2.60 -3.58 5.07
C LYS A 106 2.64 -2.33 4.19
N ASP A 107 2.83 -2.50 2.88
CA ASP A 107 2.87 -1.38 1.93
C ASP A 107 1.57 -0.57 1.98
N VAL A 108 0.41 -1.23 2.01
CA VAL A 108 -0.89 -0.56 2.13
C VAL A 108 -1.05 0.16 3.47
N LYS A 109 -0.65 -0.46 4.58
CA LYS A 109 -0.69 0.19 5.91
C LYS A 109 0.21 1.42 5.96
N ASN A 110 1.42 1.34 5.42
CA ASN A 110 2.36 2.44 5.35
C ASN A 110 1.85 3.58 4.46
N LEU A 111 1.17 3.25 3.35
CA LEU A 111 0.57 4.25 2.48
C LEU A 111 -0.59 4.97 3.18
N VAL A 112 -1.47 4.22 3.86
CA VAL A 112 -2.57 4.77 4.67
C VAL A 112 -2.06 5.73 5.75
N ALA A 113 -1.03 5.32 6.48
CA ALA A 113 -0.32 6.14 7.46
C ALA A 113 0.22 7.45 6.84
N SER A 114 0.98 7.32 5.74
CA SER A 114 1.56 8.47 5.05
C SER A 114 0.49 9.42 4.50
N LEU A 115 -0.62 8.89 3.96
CA LEU A 115 -1.75 9.67 3.46
C LEU A 115 -2.43 10.48 4.56
N ARG A 116 -2.60 9.89 5.75
CA ARG A 116 -3.13 10.61 6.91
C ARG A 116 -2.24 11.80 7.27
N SER A 117 -0.92 11.60 7.36
CA SER A 117 0.05 12.68 7.61
C SER A 117 -0.05 13.78 6.55
N VAL A 118 -0.16 13.43 5.26
CA VAL A 118 -0.37 14.41 4.17
C VAL A 118 -1.68 15.18 4.37
N GLY A 119 -2.73 14.53 4.89
CA GLY A 119 -4.01 15.17 5.21
C GLY A 119 -3.88 16.22 6.31
N GLU A 120 -3.09 15.95 7.34
CA GLU A 120 -2.84 16.90 8.44
C GLU A 120 -2.10 18.16 7.93
N PHE A 121 -1.21 18.01 6.95
CA PHE A 121 -0.52 19.14 6.31
C PHE A 121 -1.40 20.02 5.41
N ARG A 122 -2.63 19.60 5.10
CA ARG A 122 -3.60 20.48 4.42
C ARG A 122 -4.20 21.53 5.35
N ASN A 123 -3.91 21.49 6.65
CA ASN A 123 -4.34 22.52 7.56
C ASN A 123 -3.78 23.89 7.14
N ASN A 124 -4.67 24.89 7.02
CA ASN A 124 -4.29 26.27 6.64
C ASN A 124 -3.31 26.94 7.62
N ALA A 125 -3.13 26.36 8.82
CA ALA A 125 -2.12 26.79 9.79
C ALA A 125 -0.68 26.54 9.30
N ILE A 126 -0.48 25.58 8.40
CA ILE A 126 0.84 25.16 7.92
C ILE A 126 1.40 26.21 6.95
N ARG A 127 2.70 26.49 7.09
CA ARG A 127 3.45 27.53 6.35
C ARG A 127 4.81 26.98 5.94
N SER A 128 5.54 27.70 5.10
CA SER A 128 6.88 27.31 4.62
C SER A 128 7.82 26.86 5.75
N ARG A 129 7.86 27.60 6.87
CA ARG A 129 8.69 27.26 8.05
C ARG A 129 8.44 25.85 8.60
N HIS A 130 7.19 25.39 8.58
CA HIS A 130 6.80 24.06 9.07
C HIS A 130 7.25 22.95 8.11
N TRP A 131 7.27 23.24 6.79
CA TRP A 131 7.84 22.35 5.79
C TRP A 131 9.36 22.24 5.95
N ASP A 132 10.04 23.35 6.24
CA ASP A 132 11.49 23.35 6.50
C ASP A 132 11.86 22.52 7.74
N GLU A 133 11.05 22.60 8.80
CA GLU A 133 11.18 21.77 10.01
C GLU A 133 11.02 20.28 9.67
N LEU A 134 10.00 19.91 8.89
CA LEU A 134 9.80 18.53 8.43
C LEU A 134 10.95 18.01 7.55
N MET A 135 11.46 18.83 6.63
CA MET A 135 12.58 18.46 5.75
C MET A 135 13.86 18.20 6.56
N LYS A 136 14.04 18.91 7.67
CA LYS A 136 15.17 18.71 8.58
C LYS A 136 15.07 17.38 9.33
N GLU A 137 13.88 17.02 9.81
CA GLU A 137 13.65 15.77 10.54
C GLU A 137 13.68 14.54 9.62
N THR A 138 13.12 14.66 8.42
CA THR A 138 13.11 13.57 7.42
C THR A 138 14.45 13.43 6.69
N GLY A 139 15.29 14.47 6.68
CA GLY A 139 16.55 14.51 5.95
C GLY A 139 16.37 14.57 4.42
N VAL A 140 15.15 14.79 3.94
CA VAL A 140 14.81 14.86 2.51
C VAL A 140 14.35 16.28 2.19
N GLN A 141 14.99 16.93 1.22
CA GLN A 141 14.59 18.26 0.77
C GLN A 141 13.62 18.16 -0.41
N ILE A 142 12.44 18.78 -0.26
CA ILE A 142 11.42 18.87 -1.30
C ILE A 142 11.01 20.33 -1.46
N HIS A 143 11.10 20.84 -2.67
CA HIS A 143 10.52 22.14 -3.00
C HIS A 143 9.01 22.00 -3.17
N MET A 144 8.26 22.43 -2.16
CA MET A 144 6.81 22.46 -2.18
C MET A 144 6.30 23.54 -3.14
N THR A 145 5.90 23.13 -4.35
CA THR A 145 5.25 23.98 -5.35
C THR A 145 3.79 23.55 -5.53
N ASN A 146 2.99 24.34 -6.27
CA ASN A 146 1.62 23.97 -6.59
C ASN A 146 1.53 22.73 -7.51
N GLU A 147 2.65 22.34 -8.13
CA GLU A 147 2.78 21.21 -9.05
C GLU A 147 3.31 19.94 -8.36
N THR A 148 3.68 20.02 -7.08
CA THR A 148 4.19 18.87 -6.34
C THR A 148 3.19 17.71 -6.43
N SER A 149 3.69 16.54 -6.81
CA SER A 149 2.85 15.35 -6.96
C SER A 149 2.70 14.63 -5.62
N LEU A 150 1.68 13.79 -5.50
CA LEU A 150 1.59 12.89 -4.35
C LEU A 150 2.82 11.98 -4.25
N GLN A 151 3.42 11.62 -5.39
CA GLN A 151 4.65 10.82 -5.41
C GLN A 151 5.76 11.45 -4.58
N ASP A 152 6.01 12.75 -4.77
CA ASP A 152 7.09 13.48 -4.11
C ASP A 152 6.89 13.46 -2.59
N LEU A 153 5.64 13.64 -2.12
CA LEU A 153 5.33 13.56 -0.70
C LEU A 153 5.47 12.16 -0.11
N LEU A 154 5.18 11.12 -0.90
CA LEU A 154 5.34 9.74 -0.45
C LEU A 154 6.82 9.33 -0.31
N VAL A 155 7.75 10.01 -1.00
CA VAL A 155 9.21 9.78 -0.82
C VAL A 155 9.68 10.14 0.59
N LEU A 156 9.00 11.08 1.26
CA LEU A 156 9.30 11.46 2.65
C LEU A 156 9.06 10.32 3.64
N ASN A 157 8.38 9.25 3.24
CA ASN A 157 8.06 8.11 4.10
C ASN A 157 7.41 8.55 5.42
N LEU A 158 6.41 9.45 5.33
CA LEU A 158 5.78 10.10 6.49
C LEU A 158 5.22 9.12 7.53
N HIS A 159 4.88 7.89 7.13
CA HIS A 159 4.53 6.81 8.06
C HIS A 159 5.58 6.49 9.14
N LYS A 160 6.83 6.91 8.97
CA LYS A 160 7.89 6.76 9.98
C LYS A 160 7.98 7.95 10.94
N TYR A 161 7.40 9.07 10.57
CA TYR A 161 7.52 10.37 11.26
C TYR A 161 6.14 10.89 11.68
N GLU A 162 5.19 10.00 11.96
CA GLU A 162 3.80 10.40 12.27
C GLU A 162 3.73 11.30 13.52
N GLU A 163 4.57 11.03 14.52
CA GLU A 163 4.60 11.82 15.76
C GLU A 163 5.17 13.23 15.51
N GLU A 164 6.25 13.33 14.73
CA GLU A 164 6.87 14.59 14.34
C GLU A 164 5.92 15.43 13.49
N VAL A 165 5.24 14.81 12.52
CA VAL A 165 4.20 15.47 11.72
C VAL A 165 3.12 16.06 12.61
N LYS A 166 2.60 15.26 13.55
CA LYS A 166 1.56 15.72 14.47
C LYS A 166 2.03 16.88 15.35
N ASN A 167 3.26 16.82 15.87
CA ASN A 167 3.85 17.89 16.67
C ASN A 167 3.99 19.20 15.89
N ILE A 168 4.41 19.13 14.62
CA ILE A 168 4.51 20.28 13.72
C ILE A 168 3.12 20.89 13.46
N VAL A 169 2.11 20.05 13.22
CA VAL A 169 0.73 20.50 12.97
C VAL A 169 0.13 21.16 14.22
N ASP A 170 0.35 20.59 15.41
CA ASP A 170 -0.11 21.14 16.68
C ASP A 170 0.56 22.48 17.00
N LYS A 171 1.86 22.60 16.71
CA LYS A 171 2.62 23.85 16.84
C LYS A 171 2.09 24.92 15.89
N ALA A 172 1.87 24.58 14.62
CA ALA A 172 1.31 25.48 13.62
C ALA A 172 -0.09 26.00 14.02
N ALA A 173 -0.96 25.11 14.52
CA ALA A 173 -2.30 25.48 14.98
C ALA A 173 -2.27 26.46 16.17
N LYS A 174 -1.36 26.24 17.14
CA LYS A 174 -1.15 27.15 18.27
C LYS A 174 -0.61 28.51 17.82
N GLU A 175 0.36 28.52 16.91
CA GLU A 175 0.91 29.75 16.33
C GLU A 175 -0.17 30.57 15.61
N GLN A 176 -1.01 29.93 14.79
CA GLN A 176 -2.13 30.60 14.12
C GLN A 176 -3.11 31.23 15.12
N GLY A 177 -3.42 30.52 16.21
CA GLY A 177 -4.27 31.03 17.28
C GLY A 177 -3.65 32.26 17.97
N MET A 178 -2.36 32.22 18.26
CA MET A 178 -1.66 33.33 18.89
C MET A 178 -1.53 34.56 17.98
N GLU A 179 -1.25 34.36 16.70
CA GLU A 179 -1.21 35.45 15.71
C GLU A 179 -2.57 36.12 15.55
N LYS A 180 -3.67 35.36 15.61
CA LYS A 180 -5.01 35.95 15.60
C LYS A 180 -5.26 36.84 16.82
N ILE A 181 -4.85 36.40 18.02
CA ILE A 181 -4.97 37.19 19.24
C ILE A 181 -4.15 38.48 19.14
N LEU A 182 -2.92 38.41 18.60
CA LEU A 182 -2.07 39.58 18.39
C LEU A 182 -2.69 40.56 17.40
N TYR A 183 -3.27 40.06 16.30
CA TYR A 183 -3.98 40.88 15.31
C TYR A 183 -5.22 41.56 15.90
N ASP A 184 -6.01 40.84 16.71
CA ASP A 184 -7.19 41.40 17.37
C ASP A 184 -6.79 42.48 18.39
N LEU A 185 -5.67 42.29 19.10
CA LEU A 185 -5.10 43.29 20.00
C LEU A 185 -4.68 44.55 19.22
N GLU A 186 -3.90 44.40 18.15
CA GLU A 186 -3.44 45.54 17.33
C GLU A 186 -4.59 46.34 16.71
N ASN A 187 -5.72 45.71 16.37
CA ASN A 187 -6.91 46.42 15.87
C ASN A 187 -7.76 47.08 16.96
N THR A 188 -7.61 46.65 18.22
CA THR A 188 -8.39 47.18 19.35
C THR A 188 -7.72 48.39 20.00
N TRP A 189 -6.39 48.48 19.91
CA TRP A 189 -5.56 49.56 20.45
C TRP A 189 -5.30 50.67 19.43
#